data_AF-A0A0C3BCS8-F1
#
_entry.id   AF-A0A0C3BCS8-F1
#
_cell.length_a   1.000
_cell.length_b   1.000
_cell.length_c   1.000
_cell.angle_alpha   90.00
_cell.angle_beta   90.00
_cell.angle_gamma   90.00
#
_symmetry.space_group_name_H-M   'P 1'
#
loop_
_entity.id
_entity.type
_entity.pdbx_description
1 polymer ?
#
loop_
_entity_poly.entity_id
_entity_poly.type
_entity_poly.pdbx_seq_one_letter_code
_entity_poly.pdbx_strand_id
1 'polypeptide(L)'
;MREVDGSKGMGQLGERAHCYKGSPPSMVKIASFLVRSSCILLTLSIISMANYTLSVAIDRNQFQFLRANDYKLCISRETNGKYTTVWSAIEFNERHHFRWSEEFQIYWMQNFAEGIEAEAECNPVPIAYGQTVTIQPDTSLSDAAGTPDDSGSFKVINKTSIPLNIALSAQICGEWGACFVSPYKVMAGCPDTLTPLTKVKVWFSQSNTGGSMITEVNGPFINVLFDGTTKHKVSFSGAVSGAGVWALTD
;
A
#
# COMPACT_ATOMS: atom_id res chain seq x y z
N MET A 1 -9.75 71.67 -19.36
CA MET A 1 -10.39 71.05 -20.55
C MET A 1 -10.90 69.70 -20.07
N ARG A 2 -12.19 69.30 -20.14
CA ARG A 2 -13.29 69.54 -21.12
C ARG A 2 -12.96 69.04 -22.54
N GLU A 3 -13.84 68.52 -23.40
CA GLU A 3 -15.30 68.13 -23.39
C GLU A 3 -15.38 66.59 -23.75
N VAL A 4 -16.43 65.74 -23.58
CA VAL A 4 -17.89 65.67 -23.94
C VAL A 4 -18.14 65.46 -25.47
N ASP A 5 -18.97 64.53 -25.98
CA ASP A 5 -19.89 63.49 -25.42
C ASP A 5 -19.38 62.04 -25.76
N GLY A 6 -20.07 60.98 -26.26
CA GLY A 6 -21.47 60.65 -26.62
C GLY A 6 -21.56 59.41 -27.57
N SER A 7 -22.72 58.84 -28.01
CA SER A 7 -24.09 58.71 -27.47
C SER A 7 -25.03 57.95 -28.47
N LYS A 8 -25.74 56.88 -28.04
CA LYS A 8 -26.94 56.22 -28.71
C LYS A 8 -26.73 55.57 -30.11
N GLY A 9 -27.63 54.75 -30.67
CA GLY A 9 -28.91 54.11 -30.24
C GLY A 9 -29.27 52.90 -31.15
N MET A 10 -29.96 51.85 -30.70
CA MET A 10 -31.43 51.61 -30.68
C MET A 10 -32.17 51.44 -32.04
N GLY A 11 -33.02 50.40 -32.15
CA GLY A 11 -33.87 50.02 -33.30
C GLY A 11 -33.55 48.61 -33.83
N GLN A 12 -34.24 47.49 -33.54
CA GLN A 12 -35.63 47.14 -33.18
C GLN A 12 -36.58 46.85 -34.36
N LEU A 13 -36.96 45.56 -34.49
CA LEU A 13 -38.19 44.96 -35.06
C LEU A 13 -38.65 45.24 -36.50
N GLY A 14 -39.11 44.18 -37.18
CA GLY A 14 -39.82 44.26 -38.48
C GLY A 14 -40.09 42.91 -39.13
N GLU A 15 -41.17 42.21 -38.77
CA GLU A 15 -41.62 41.00 -39.48
C GLU A 15 -42.29 41.33 -40.83
N ARG A 16 -42.19 40.40 -41.79
CA ARG A 16 -43.31 40.05 -42.69
C ARG A 16 -43.07 38.72 -43.43
N ALA A 17 -44.12 37.92 -43.52
CA ALA A 17 -44.12 36.63 -44.23
C ALA A 17 -44.87 36.73 -45.57
N HIS A 18 -44.58 35.81 -46.49
CA HIS A 18 -45.47 35.47 -47.61
C HIS A 18 -45.28 34.01 -48.03
N CYS A 19 -46.37 33.33 -48.39
CA CYS A 19 -46.39 31.91 -48.77
C CYS A 19 -46.53 31.74 -50.29
N TYR A 20 -46.14 30.59 -50.85
CA TYR A 20 -47.06 29.71 -51.61
C TYR A 20 -46.51 28.27 -51.77
N LYS A 21 -47.22 27.42 -52.53
CA LYS A 21 -47.23 25.93 -52.45
C LYS A 21 -46.50 25.22 -53.61
N GLY A 22 -46.04 23.99 -53.40
CA GLY A 22 -45.55 23.06 -54.44
C GLY A 22 -45.44 21.61 -53.94
N SER A 23 -45.60 20.60 -54.83
CA SER A 23 -45.79 19.18 -54.48
C SER A 23 -44.54 18.27 -54.68
N PRO A 24 -44.50 17.06 -54.06
CA PRO A 24 -43.42 16.05 -54.18
C PRO A 24 -43.55 15.20 -55.48
N PRO A 25 -42.77 14.12 -55.78
CA PRO A 25 -41.82 13.37 -54.91
C PRO A 25 -40.50 12.84 -55.55
N SER A 26 -39.64 12.21 -54.74
CA SER A 26 -38.92 10.98 -55.10
C SER A 26 -38.32 10.28 -53.86
N MET A 27 -38.13 8.95 -53.91
CA MET A 27 -37.45 8.18 -52.85
C MET A 27 -35.94 8.11 -53.11
N VAL A 28 -35.13 8.38 -52.08
CA VAL A 28 -33.78 7.81 -51.94
C VAL A 28 -33.64 7.26 -50.52
N LYS A 29 -33.44 5.93 -50.40
CA LYS A 29 -32.96 5.30 -49.16
C LYS A 29 -31.44 5.47 -49.09
N ILE A 30 -30.86 5.62 -47.89
CA ILE A 30 -29.62 4.94 -47.42
C ILE A 30 -29.22 5.45 -46.03
N ALA A 31 -28.47 4.62 -45.28
CA ALA A 31 -27.71 4.94 -44.06
C ALA A 31 -28.48 5.54 -42.86
N SER A 32 -29.12 4.67 -42.08
CA SER A 32 -29.33 4.90 -40.65
C SER A 32 -27.99 5.07 -39.94
N PHE A 33 -27.76 6.20 -39.27
CA PHE A 33 -26.55 6.44 -38.50
C PHE A 33 -26.51 5.53 -37.26
N LEU A 34 -25.78 4.42 -37.34
CA LEU A 34 -25.44 3.61 -36.18
C LEU A 34 -24.44 4.38 -35.32
N VAL A 35 -24.93 5.05 -34.29
CA VAL A 35 -24.10 5.55 -33.20
C VAL A 35 -23.44 4.34 -32.55
N ARG A 36 -22.19 4.06 -32.92
CA ARG A 36 -21.35 3.11 -32.22
C ARG A 36 -21.00 3.71 -30.87
N SER A 37 -21.90 3.52 -29.90
CA SER A 37 -21.60 3.69 -28.49
C SER A 37 -20.57 2.65 -28.10
N SER A 38 -19.29 3.00 -28.30
CA SER A 38 -18.18 2.27 -27.74
C SER A 38 -18.21 2.46 -26.22
N CYS A 39 -19.07 1.69 -25.55
CA CYS A 39 -18.92 1.39 -24.14
C CYS A 39 -17.55 0.72 -23.98
N ILE A 40 -16.52 1.52 -23.70
CA ILE A 40 -15.25 1.05 -23.19
C ILE A 40 -15.59 0.41 -21.85
N LEU A 41 -15.73 -0.92 -21.88
CA LEU A 41 -15.77 -1.73 -20.68
C LEU A 41 -14.40 -1.58 -20.02
N LEU A 42 -14.30 -0.61 -19.11
CA LEU A 42 -13.33 -0.65 -18.03
C LEU A 42 -13.63 -1.90 -17.21
N THR A 43 -13.08 -3.02 -17.66
CA THR A 43 -12.81 -4.16 -16.81
C THR A 43 -11.84 -3.69 -15.76
N LEU A 44 -12.38 -3.26 -14.61
CA LEU A 44 -11.64 -3.42 -13.36
C LEU A 44 -11.31 -4.92 -13.29
N SER A 45 -10.07 -5.28 -13.60
CA SER A 45 -9.49 -6.48 -13.04
C SER A 45 -9.49 -6.26 -11.54
N ILE A 46 -10.54 -6.74 -10.88
CA ILE A 46 -10.57 -6.89 -9.42
C ILE A 46 -9.56 -8.00 -9.13
N ILE A 47 -8.28 -7.63 -9.10
CA ILE A 47 -7.22 -8.46 -8.54
C ILE A 47 -7.67 -8.72 -7.11
N SER A 48 -8.10 -9.94 -6.83
CA SER A 48 -8.62 -10.34 -5.52
C SER A 48 -7.43 -10.41 -4.56
N MET A 49 -7.01 -9.25 -4.04
CA MET A 49 -5.87 -9.13 -3.14
C MET A 49 -6.00 -10.15 -2.02
N ALA A 50 -4.97 -10.98 -1.87
CA ALA A 50 -4.99 -12.08 -0.94
C ALA A 50 -5.14 -11.55 0.49
N ASN A 51 -6.22 -11.96 1.16
CA ASN A 51 -6.52 -11.57 2.52
C ASN A 51 -6.03 -12.66 3.47
N TYR A 52 -4.99 -12.35 4.22
CA TYR A 52 -4.31 -13.27 5.11
C TYR A 52 -4.83 -13.17 6.55
N THR A 53 -4.67 -14.24 7.33
CA THR A 53 -4.93 -14.23 8.76
C THR A 53 -3.95 -15.12 9.50
N LEU A 54 -3.19 -14.53 10.44
CA LEU A 54 -2.47 -15.30 11.45
C LEU A 54 -3.25 -15.27 12.76
N SER A 55 -3.65 -16.44 13.24
CA SER A 55 -4.25 -16.62 14.56
C SER A 55 -3.18 -16.97 15.58
N VAL A 56 -3.05 -16.20 16.65
CA VAL A 56 -2.09 -16.42 17.73
C VAL A 56 -2.86 -16.87 18.97
N ALA A 57 -2.55 -18.06 19.49
CA ALA A 57 -3.04 -18.57 20.77
C ALA A 57 -1.89 -18.57 21.79
N ILE A 58 -2.19 -18.25 23.05
CA ILE A 58 -1.19 -18.12 24.11
C ILE A 58 -1.72 -18.86 25.34
N ASP A 59 -0.93 -19.79 25.88
CA ASP A 59 -1.30 -20.51 27.12
C ASP A 59 -1.48 -19.51 28.27
N ARG A 60 -2.48 -19.74 29.12
CA ARG A 60 -2.89 -18.82 30.19
C ARG A 60 -1.76 -18.39 31.13
N ASN A 61 -0.85 -19.31 31.47
CA ASN A 61 0.31 -19.01 32.32
C ASN A 61 1.35 -18.14 31.59
N GLN A 62 1.56 -18.36 30.29
CA GLN A 62 2.42 -17.53 29.45
C GLN A 62 1.80 -16.14 29.26
N PHE A 63 0.50 -16.09 28.95
CA PHE A 63 -0.27 -14.85 28.83
C PHE A 63 -0.16 -14.00 30.11
N GLN A 64 -0.42 -14.59 31.28
CA GLN A 64 -0.31 -13.89 32.57
C GLN A 64 1.11 -13.37 32.82
N PHE A 65 2.16 -14.15 32.52
CA PHE A 65 3.54 -13.69 32.67
C PHE A 65 3.87 -12.53 31.75
N LEU A 66 3.57 -12.65 30.45
CA LEU A 66 3.90 -11.65 29.45
C LEU A 66 3.16 -10.32 29.73
N ARG A 67 1.87 -10.39 30.08
CA ARG A 67 1.05 -9.24 30.49
C ARG A 67 1.57 -8.56 31.76
N ALA A 68 2.15 -9.30 32.70
CA ALA A 68 2.68 -8.78 33.96
C ALA A 68 4.11 -8.23 33.85
N ASN A 69 4.73 -8.33 32.67
CA ASN A 69 6.07 -7.82 32.37
C ASN A 69 6.06 -6.91 31.12
N ASP A 70 4.93 -6.30 30.81
CA ASP A 70 4.75 -5.30 29.73
C ASP A 70 5.25 -5.73 28.33
N TYR A 71 5.16 -7.03 28.03
CA TYR A 71 5.43 -7.53 26.67
C TYR A 71 4.27 -7.21 25.72
N LYS A 72 4.62 -6.78 24.51
CA LYS A 72 3.75 -6.65 23.34
C LYS A 72 3.96 -7.83 22.39
N LEU A 73 2.90 -8.18 21.65
CA LEU A 73 2.97 -9.16 20.57
C LEU A 73 3.42 -8.43 19.30
N CYS A 74 4.54 -8.85 18.72
CA CYS A 74 5.19 -8.21 17.58
C CYS A 74 5.11 -9.09 16.33
N ILE A 75 4.98 -8.46 15.16
CA ILE A 75 5.03 -9.09 13.85
C ILE A 75 5.87 -8.27 12.87
N SER A 76 6.58 -8.93 11.96
CA SER A 76 7.37 -8.33 10.87
C SER A 76 7.23 -9.16 9.59
N ARG A 77 7.35 -8.54 8.42
CA ARG A 77 7.28 -9.19 7.10
C ARG A 77 8.67 -9.38 6.50
N GLU A 78 8.92 -10.51 5.85
CA GLU A 78 10.16 -10.74 5.11
C GLU A 78 10.12 -10.03 3.76
N THR A 79 11.07 -9.13 3.49
CA THR A 79 11.29 -8.55 2.15
C THR A 79 12.75 -8.77 1.76
N ASN A 80 12.98 -9.28 0.55
CA ASN A 80 14.32 -9.64 0.06
C ASN A 80 15.12 -10.53 1.05
N GLY A 81 14.44 -11.43 1.77
CA GLY A 81 15.05 -12.31 2.77
C GLY A 81 15.41 -11.64 4.10
N LYS A 82 14.92 -10.42 4.39
CA LYS A 82 15.20 -9.67 5.62
C LYS A 82 13.93 -9.25 6.36
N TYR A 83 14.03 -9.21 7.69
CA TYR A 83 13.06 -8.57 8.60
C TYR A 83 13.75 -7.34 9.17
N THR A 84 13.34 -6.15 8.77
CA THR A 84 14.05 -4.89 9.07
C THR A 84 13.24 -3.95 9.94
N THR A 85 11.96 -4.24 10.13
CA THR A 85 10.98 -3.32 10.71
C THR A 85 9.88 -4.11 11.41
N VAL A 86 9.46 -3.66 12.58
CA VAL A 86 8.33 -4.24 13.32
C VAL A 86 7.04 -3.69 12.72
N TRP A 87 6.39 -4.49 11.88
CA TRP A 87 5.21 -4.10 11.12
C TRP A 87 4.03 -3.72 12.03
N SER A 88 3.88 -4.43 13.15
CA SER A 88 2.96 -4.06 14.23
C SER A 88 3.46 -4.61 15.57
N ALA A 89 3.29 -3.85 16.65
CA ALA A 89 3.58 -4.24 18.02
C ALA A 89 2.41 -3.80 18.92
N ILE A 90 1.71 -4.77 19.50
CA ILE A 90 0.38 -4.54 20.08
C ILE A 90 0.18 -5.17 21.46
N GLU A 91 -0.75 -4.57 22.20
CA GLU A 91 -1.44 -5.20 23.31
C GLU A 91 -2.27 -6.40 22.82
N PHE A 92 -2.23 -7.52 23.54
CA PHE A 92 -2.89 -8.76 23.14
C PHE A 92 -3.69 -9.42 24.27
N ASN A 93 -4.49 -10.42 23.88
CA ASN A 93 -5.26 -11.34 24.73
C ASN A 93 -4.74 -12.77 24.56
N GLU A 94 -5.24 -13.75 25.35
CA GLU A 94 -4.95 -15.20 25.18
C GLU A 94 -5.20 -15.73 23.74
N ARG A 95 -6.02 -15.01 22.96
CA ARG A 95 -6.18 -15.21 21.51
C ARG A 95 -6.13 -13.87 20.79
N HIS A 96 -5.30 -13.76 19.76
CA HIS A 96 -5.19 -12.60 18.88
C HIS A 96 -5.24 -13.02 17.40
N HIS A 97 -5.58 -12.09 16.50
CA HIS A 97 -5.63 -12.34 15.06
C HIS A 97 -5.06 -11.16 14.26
N PHE A 98 -3.84 -11.31 13.74
CA PHE A 98 -3.33 -10.41 12.71
C PHE A 98 -4.03 -10.70 11.39
N ARG A 99 -4.41 -9.65 10.65
CA ARG A 99 -5.04 -9.74 9.32
C ARG A 99 -4.45 -8.68 8.41
N TRP A 100 -4.18 -9.02 7.16
CA TRP A 100 -3.62 -8.09 6.17
C TRP A 100 -4.06 -8.44 4.75
N SER A 101 -4.00 -7.43 3.89
CA SER A 101 -4.12 -7.54 2.43
C SER A 101 -2.76 -7.25 1.78
N GLU A 102 -2.62 -7.58 0.50
CA GLU A 102 -1.44 -7.20 -0.32
C GLU A 102 -1.53 -5.75 -0.82
N GLU A 103 -1.87 -4.82 0.08
CA GLU A 103 -1.93 -3.38 -0.18
C GLU A 103 -0.65 -2.72 0.29
N PHE A 104 0.05 -2.03 -0.61
CA PHE A 104 1.38 -1.47 -0.37
C PHE A 104 1.47 0.03 -0.67
N GLN A 105 2.36 0.71 0.04
CA GLN A 105 2.79 2.08 -0.23
C GLN A 105 4.32 2.18 -0.14
N ILE A 106 4.93 2.91 -1.07
CA ILE A 106 6.36 3.28 -1.04
C ILE A 106 6.52 4.66 -0.44
N TYR A 107 7.55 4.81 0.39
CA TYR A 107 8.11 6.10 0.78
C TYR A 107 9.63 5.99 0.88
N TRP A 108 10.32 7.12 1.04
CA TRP A 108 11.75 7.15 1.31
C TRP A 108 12.04 7.86 2.63
N MET A 109 13.23 7.58 3.16
CA MET A 109 13.77 8.16 4.39
C MET A 109 15.29 8.25 4.29
N GLN A 110 15.93 9.16 5.02
CA GLN A 110 17.36 9.40 4.91
C GLN A 110 18.20 8.25 5.45
N ASN A 111 17.83 7.65 6.59
CA ASN A 111 18.71 6.73 7.34
C ASN A 111 17.95 5.56 7.96
N PHE A 112 18.46 4.33 7.77
CA PHE A 112 18.12 3.18 8.60
C PHE A 112 18.85 3.26 9.95
N ALA A 113 18.14 3.10 11.07
CA ALA A 113 18.71 3.11 12.42
C ALA A 113 17.91 2.22 13.37
N GLU A 114 18.55 1.26 14.04
CA GLU A 114 17.86 0.31 14.92
C GLU A 114 17.23 0.98 16.15
N GLY A 115 16.02 0.56 16.51
CA GLY A 115 15.22 1.11 17.61
C GLY A 115 14.52 2.43 17.28
N ILE A 116 14.74 3.01 16.10
CA ILE A 116 14.08 4.23 15.63
C ILE A 116 12.87 3.86 14.76
N GLU A 117 11.78 4.62 14.86
CA GLU A 117 10.57 4.40 14.07
C GLU A 117 10.75 4.88 12.61
N ALA A 118 10.16 4.15 11.66
CA ALA A 118 10.33 4.39 10.23
C ALA A 118 9.46 5.54 9.71
N GLU A 119 9.76 6.78 10.13
CA GLU A 119 9.07 7.99 9.67
C GLU A 119 9.26 8.26 8.17
N ALA A 120 8.24 8.86 7.53
CA ALA A 120 8.24 9.15 6.10
C ALA A 120 8.64 10.60 5.80
N GLU A 121 9.69 10.79 4.99
CA GLU A 121 10.14 12.12 4.55
C GLU A 121 9.45 12.61 3.25
N CYS A 122 8.50 11.82 2.74
CA CYS A 122 7.64 12.18 1.62
C CYS A 122 6.21 11.65 1.82
N ASN A 123 5.27 12.15 1.02
CA ASN A 123 3.96 11.51 0.90
C ASN A 123 4.13 10.08 0.37
N PRO A 124 3.59 9.03 1.04
CA PRO A 124 3.64 7.67 0.53
C PRO A 124 2.80 7.49 -0.74
N VAL A 125 3.30 6.72 -1.70
CA VAL A 125 2.61 6.42 -2.97
C VAL A 125 2.15 4.96 -3.01
N PRO A 126 0.86 4.67 -3.22
CA PRO A 126 0.37 3.31 -3.41
C PRO A 126 1.04 2.60 -4.60
N ILE A 127 1.35 1.31 -4.43
CA ILE A 127 2.02 0.50 -5.46
C ILE A 127 1.42 -0.91 -5.54
N ALA A 128 1.39 -1.48 -6.74
CA ALA A 128 1.11 -2.89 -6.97
C ALA A 128 2.36 -3.63 -7.52
N TYR A 129 2.35 -4.96 -7.46
CA TYR A 129 3.37 -5.79 -8.08
C TYR A 129 3.51 -5.51 -9.58
N GLY A 130 4.73 -5.63 -10.12
CA GLY A 130 5.09 -5.26 -11.50
C GLY A 130 5.38 -3.76 -11.70
N GLN A 131 4.88 -2.89 -10.82
CA GLN A 131 5.01 -1.44 -10.99
C GLN A 131 6.36 -0.87 -10.53
N THR A 132 6.62 0.37 -10.97
CA THR A 132 7.82 1.14 -10.65
C THR A 132 7.45 2.51 -10.11
N VAL A 133 8.03 2.91 -8.97
CA VAL A 133 7.98 4.28 -8.43
C VAL A 133 9.35 4.94 -8.59
N THR A 134 9.38 6.25 -8.84
CA THR A 134 10.62 7.03 -8.96
C THR A 134 10.67 8.09 -7.87
N ILE A 135 11.77 8.14 -7.09
CA ILE A 135 12.13 9.34 -6.32
C ILE A 135 12.73 10.34 -7.31
N GLN A 136 12.07 11.47 -7.48
CA GLN A 136 12.45 12.52 -8.41
C GLN A 136 13.58 13.40 -7.83
N PRO A 137 14.27 14.22 -8.65
CA PRO A 137 15.35 15.09 -8.16
C PRO A 137 14.96 16.14 -7.11
N ASP A 138 13.67 16.46 -7.00
CA ASP A 138 13.07 17.35 -5.99
C ASP A 138 12.57 16.62 -4.74
N THR A 139 12.98 15.35 -4.58
CA THR A 139 12.57 14.38 -3.54
C THR A 139 11.09 14.01 -3.50
N SER A 140 10.28 14.47 -4.46
CA SER A 140 8.93 13.93 -4.65
C SER A 140 8.95 12.47 -5.12
N LEU A 141 7.88 11.72 -4.86
CA LEU A 141 7.63 10.44 -5.53
C LEU A 141 6.77 10.67 -6.77
N SER A 142 7.07 9.94 -7.85
CA SER A 142 6.12 9.77 -8.95
C SER A 142 4.96 8.86 -8.52
N ASP A 143 3.82 8.99 -9.19
CA ASP A 143 2.82 7.92 -9.25
C ASP A 143 3.46 6.58 -9.67
N ALA A 144 2.85 5.47 -9.27
CA ALA A 144 3.29 4.13 -9.67
C ALA A 144 3.04 3.88 -11.16
N ALA A 145 4.12 3.62 -11.90
CA ALA A 145 4.10 3.43 -13.36
C ALA A 145 4.25 1.95 -13.75
N GLY A 146 3.59 1.55 -14.83
CA GLY A 146 3.57 0.18 -15.34
C GLY A 146 2.25 -0.55 -15.04
N THR A 147 2.00 -1.61 -15.79
CA THR A 147 0.84 -2.50 -15.59
C THR A 147 1.07 -3.41 -14.38
N PRO A 148 0.11 -3.57 -13.45
CA PRO A 148 0.23 -4.55 -12.38
C PRO A 148 0.36 -5.99 -12.90
N ASP A 149 1.19 -6.81 -12.25
CA ASP A 149 1.42 -8.21 -12.59
C ASP A 149 1.57 -9.12 -11.35
N ASP A 150 1.76 -10.42 -11.55
CA ASP A 150 1.91 -11.42 -10.49
C ASP A 150 3.38 -11.66 -10.06
N SER A 151 4.31 -10.73 -10.33
CA SER A 151 5.76 -10.92 -10.07
C SER A 151 6.17 -10.94 -8.59
N GLY A 152 5.25 -10.62 -7.66
CA GLY A 152 5.52 -10.49 -6.23
C GLY A 152 6.56 -9.41 -5.89
N SER A 153 6.89 -8.52 -6.84
CA SER A 153 7.99 -7.56 -6.75
C SER A 153 7.58 -6.20 -7.31
N PHE A 154 8.22 -5.13 -6.85
CA PHE A 154 8.12 -3.79 -7.45
C PHE A 154 9.49 -3.10 -7.43
N LYS A 155 9.62 -2.04 -8.23
CA LYS A 155 10.89 -1.34 -8.45
C LYS A 155 10.83 0.09 -7.91
N VAL A 156 11.94 0.54 -7.32
CA VAL A 156 12.09 1.93 -6.87
C VAL A 156 13.37 2.51 -7.47
N ILE A 157 13.26 3.64 -8.17
CA ILE A 157 14.39 4.30 -8.82
C ILE A 157 14.70 5.60 -8.10
N ASN A 158 15.90 5.72 -7.53
CA ASN A 158 16.35 6.98 -6.93
C ASN A 158 16.98 7.88 -8.00
N LYS A 159 16.37 9.02 -8.33
CA LYS A 159 16.94 10.06 -9.22
C LYS A 159 17.40 11.32 -8.47
N THR A 160 17.40 11.32 -7.14
CA THR A 160 18.04 12.39 -6.36
C THR A 160 19.56 12.33 -6.51
N SER A 161 20.26 13.37 -6.07
CA SER A 161 21.73 13.41 -6.01
C SER A 161 22.32 12.67 -4.80
N ILE A 162 21.50 12.13 -3.90
CA ILE A 162 21.92 11.53 -2.62
C ILE A 162 21.43 10.08 -2.50
N PRO A 163 22.17 9.19 -1.81
CA PRO A 163 21.68 7.85 -1.52
C PRO A 163 20.63 7.88 -0.41
N LEU A 164 19.51 7.17 -0.60
CA LEU A 164 18.34 7.17 0.31
C LEU A 164 17.95 5.74 0.72
N ASN A 165 17.37 5.57 1.92
CA ASN A 165 16.73 4.31 2.32
C ASN A 165 15.29 4.29 1.79
N ILE A 166 14.84 3.12 1.31
CA ILE A 166 13.48 2.92 0.77
C ILE A 166 12.66 2.18 1.80
N ALA A 167 11.45 2.66 2.07
CA ALA A 167 10.53 2.03 3.01
C ALA A 167 9.26 1.55 2.32
N LEU A 168 8.70 0.48 2.87
CA LEU A 168 7.50 -0.18 2.40
C LEU A 168 6.50 -0.24 3.56
N SER A 169 5.38 0.45 3.40
CA SER A 169 4.21 0.28 4.27
C SER A 169 3.24 -0.72 3.67
N ALA A 170 2.60 -1.50 4.52
CA ALA A 170 1.50 -2.39 4.16
C ALA A 170 0.40 -2.33 5.23
N GLN A 171 -0.85 -2.63 4.86
CA GLN A 171 -1.97 -2.64 5.81
C GLN A 171 -1.93 -3.87 6.72
N ILE A 172 -2.04 -3.66 8.03
CA ILE A 172 -2.24 -4.72 9.02
C ILE A 172 -3.29 -4.29 10.05
N CYS A 173 -4.26 -5.17 10.31
CA CYS A 173 -5.40 -4.94 11.19
C CYS A 173 -6.28 -3.70 10.88
N GLY A 174 -6.12 -3.12 9.69
CA GLY A 174 -6.82 -1.89 9.25
C GLY A 174 -5.98 -0.61 9.31
N GLU A 175 -4.73 -0.71 9.76
CA GLU A 175 -3.79 0.41 9.88
C GLU A 175 -2.60 0.24 8.92
N TRP A 176 -2.04 1.33 8.41
CA TRP A 176 -0.81 1.30 7.61
C TRP A 176 0.40 1.24 8.54
N GLY A 177 1.22 0.19 8.42
CA GLY A 177 2.45 0.04 9.17
C GLY A 177 3.65 -0.23 8.26
N ALA A 178 4.81 0.33 8.61
CA ALA A 178 6.07 0.09 7.91
C ALA A 178 6.49 -1.38 8.09
N CYS A 179 6.39 -2.19 7.04
CA CYS A 179 6.68 -3.62 7.08
C CYS A 179 8.13 -3.95 6.66
N PHE A 180 8.80 -3.03 5.95
CA PHE A 180 10.23 -3.11 5.61
C PHE A 180 10.85 -1.71 5.40
N VAL A 181 12.16 -1.61 5.64
CA VAL A 181 13.03 -0.48 5.31
C VAL A 181 14.34 -1.06 4.77
N SER A 182 14.83 -0.57 3.63
CA SER A 182 16.09 -1.04 3.05
C SER A 182 17.23 -0.75 4.04
N PRO A 183 18.02 -1.76 4.49
CA PRO A 183 19.10 -1.53 5.46
C PRO A 183 20.33 -0.86 4.81
N TYR A 184 20.38 -0.84 3.48
CA TYR A 184 21.36 -0.13 2.68
C TYR A 184 20.64 0.93 1.85
N LYS A 185 21.36 2.01 1.51
CA LYS A 185 20.81 3.11 0.73
C LYS A 185 20.87 2.80 -0.76
N VAL A 186 19.80 3.12 -1.48
CA VAL A 186 19.73 3.03 -2.94
C VAL A 186 20.45 4.23 -3.53
N MET A 187 21.49 3.97 -4.32
CA MET A 187 22.36 4.98 -4.90
C MET A 187 21.65 5.82 -5.98
N ALA A 188 22.10 7.06 -6.16
CA ALA A 188 21.63 7.95 -7.22
C ALA A 188 21.76 7.30 -8.61
N GLY A 189 20.67 7.30 -9.37
CA GLY A 189 20.56 6.68 -10.70
C GLY A 189 20.28 5.17 -10.68
N CYS A 190 20.36 4.49 -9.53
CA CYS A 190 20.16 3.05 -9.45
C CYS A 190 18.68 2.69 -9.21
N PRO A 191 18.17 1.62 -9.87
CA PRO A 191 16.98 0.92 -9.42
C PRO A 191 17.31 -0.01 -8.25
N ASP A 192 16.38 -0.14 -7.31
CA ASP A 192 16.27 -1.28 -6.40
C ASP A 192 14.99 -2.07 -6.72
N THR A 193 14.93 -3.33 -6.31
CA THR A 193 13.78 -4.22 -6.49
C THR A 193 13.42 -4.84 -5.16
N LEU A 194 12.18 -4.61 -4.72
CA LEU A 194 11.68 -5.07 -3.43
C LEU A 194 10.63 -6.16 -3.67
N THR A 195 10.87 -7.32 -3.07
CA THR A 195 10.05 -8.55 -3.16
C THR A 195 9.57 -8.90 -1.75
N PRO A 196 8.43 -8.36 -1.29
CA PRO A 196 7.87 -8.64 0.03
C PRO A 196 7.18 -10.01 0.05
N LEU A 197 7.85 -11.00 0.61
CA LEU A 197 7.37 -12.38 0.65
C LEU A 197 6.15 -12.52 1.58
N THR A 198 5.33 -13.54 1.35
CA THR A 198 4.17 -13.91 2.17
C THR A 198 4.58 -14.61 3.47
N LYS A 199 5.67 -14.15 4.08
CA LYS A 199 6.32 -14.80 5.22
C LYS A 199 6.52 -13.77 6.33
N VAL A 200 6.08 -14.12 7.52
CA VAL A 200 6.08 -13.22 8.69
C VAL A 200 6.86 -13.85 9.85
N LYS A 201 7.54 -13.01 10.63
CA LYS A 201 8.15 -13.38 11.91
C LYS A 201 7.29 -12.84 13.04
N VAL A 202 7.11 -13.62 14.09
CA VAL A 202 6.27 -13.31 15.26
C VAL A 202 7.03 -13.60 16.55
N TRP A 203 6.97 -12.67 17.50
CA TRP A 203 7.66 -12.76 18.79
C TRP A 203 6.99 -11.86 19.84
N PHE A 204 7.51 -11.87 21.07
CA PHE A 204 7.14 -10.90 22.11
C PHE A 204 8.31 -9.97 22.41
N SER A 205 8.04 -8.67 22.60
CA SER A 205 9.05 -7.68 22.97
C SER A 205 8.49 -6.66 23.95
N GLN A 206 9.33 -6.17 24.86
CA GLN A 206 8.99 -5.09 25.81
C GLN A 206 9.32 -3.70 25.24
N SER A 207 10.29 -3.61 24.32
CA SER A 207 10.87 -2.34 23.85
C SER A 207 10.42 -1.89 22.47
N ASN A 208 9.98 -2.79 21.59
CA ASN A 208 9.61 -2.43 20.22
C ASN A 208 8.23 -1.74 20.14
N THR A 209 8.13 -0.74 19.26
CA THR A 209 6.86 -0.17 18.74
C THR A 209 6.55 -0.73 17.35
N GLY A 210 5.35 -0.46 16.83
CA GLY A 210 5.13 -0.56 15.38
C GLY A 210 6.02 0.45 14.64
N GLY A 211 6.44 0.15 13.42
CA GLY A 211 7.38 0.98 12.66
C GLY A 211 8.84 0.98 13.16
N SER A 212 9.13 0.49 14.38
CA SER A 212 10.51 0.34 14.89
C SER A 212 11.39 -0.45 13.91
N MET A 213 12.51 0.12 13.48
CA MET A 213 13.54 -0.58 12.71
C MET A 213 14.33 -1.56 13.60
N ILE A 214 14.67 -2.73 13.06
CA ILE A 214 15.37 -3.83 13.75
C ILE A 214 16.42 -4.46 12.84
N THR A 215 17.55 -4.90 13.41
CA THR A 215 18.54 -5.75 12.72
C THR A 215 18.35 -7.23 13.05
N GLU A 216 17.90 -7.52 14.28
CA GLU A 216 17.62 -8.87 14.76
C GLU A 216 16.34 -8.96 15.61
N VAL A 217 15.97 -10.18 16.02
CA VAL A 217 14.90 -10.42 16.99
C VAL A 217 15.46 -11.27 18.10
N ASN A 218 15.50 -10.69 19.31
CA ASN A 218 16.01 -11.34 20.50
C ASN A 218 14.92 -12.14 21.21
N GLY A 219 15.28 -13.34 21.69
CA GLY A 219 14.36 -14.27 22.36
C GLY A 219 13.54 -15.17 21.41
N PRO A 220 12.54 -15.90 21.93
CA PRO A 220 11.76 -16.86 21.15
C PRO A 220 10.88 -16.21 20.08
N PHE A 221 11.08 -16.60 18.82
CA PHE A 221 10.26 -16.20 17.68
C PHE A 221 9.82 -17.42 16.84
N ILE A 222 8.86 -17.21 15.96
CA ILE A 222 8.48 -18.15 14.89
C ILE A 222 8.38 -17.44 13.56
N ASN A 223 8.83 -18.10 12.48
CA ASN A 223 8.58 -17.66 11.11
C ASN A 223 7.41 -18.48 10.55
N VAL A 224 6.42 -17.84 9.95
CA VAL A 224 5.25 -18.46 9.32
C VAL A 224 5.25 -18.10 7.84
N LEU A 225 5.24 -19.09 6.95
CA LEU A 225 5.22 -18.94 5.50
C LEU A 225 3.81 -19.26 4.97
N PHE A 226 3.15 -18.25 4.42
CA PHE A 226 1.85 -18.37 3.75
C PHE A 226 2.06 -18.73 2.27
N ASP A 227 2.52 -19.95 2.02
CA ASP A 227 2.64 -20.53 0.67
C ASP A 227 1.39 -21.39 0.36
N GLY A 228 0.75 -21.11 -0.78
CA GLY A 228 -0.56 -21.66 -1.19
C GLY A 228 -1.74 -21.42 -0.23
N THR A 229 -1.50 -20.84 0.95
CA THR A 229 -2.39 -20.88 2.12
C THR A 229 -2.55 -19.47 2.69
N THR A 230 -3.79 -19.01 2.90
CA THR A 230 -4.06 -17.65 3.43
C THR A 230 -4.28 -17.59 4.95
N LYS A 231 -4.32 -18.73 5.64
CA LYS A 231 -4.64 -18.80 7.07
C LYS A 231 -3.69 -19.76 7.80
N HIS A 232 -3.07 -19.27 8.86
CA HIS A 232 -2.31 -20.09 9.80
C HIS A 232 -2.71 -19.82 11.24
N LYS A 233 -2.41 -20.77 12.12
CA LYS A 233 -2.52 -20.63 13.56
C LYS A 233 -1.20 -21.03 14.22
N VAL A 234 -0.78 -20.26 15.21
CA VAL A 234 0.39 -20.56 16.05
C VAL A 234 -0.01 -20.56 17.52
N SER A 235 0.66 -21.38 18.32
CA SER A 235 0.57 -21.34 19.79
C SER A 235 1.89 -20.87 20.40
N PHE A 236 1.81 -20.11 21.50
CA PHE A 236 2.91 -19.91 22.44
C PHE A 236 2.57 -20.59 23.76
N SER A 237 3.25 -21.70 24.04
CA SER A 237 2.78 -22.71 25.01
C SER A 237 3.93 -23.31 25.81
N GLY A 238 3.68 -23.70 27.06
CA GLY A 238 4.70 -24.33 27.90
C GLY A 238 4.38 -24.35 29.39
N ALA A 239 4.92 -25.34 30.12
CA ALA A 239 4.64 -25.54 31.54
C ALA A 239 5.24 -24.46 32.47
N VAL A 240 6.41 -23.92 32.13
CA VAL A 240 7.10 -22.89 32.93
C VAL A 240 6.76 -21.51 32.37
N SER A 241 6.12 -20.67 33.19
CA SER A 241 5.73 -19.30 32.82
C SER A 241 6.93 -18.46 32.38
N GLY A 242 6.83 -17.77 31.25
CA GLY A 242 7.90 -16.99 30.64
C GLY A 242 8.87 -17.80 29.77
N ALA A 243 8.83 -19.14 29.85
CA ALA A 243 9.62 -20.06 29.02
C ALA A 243 8.73 -20.84 28.04
N GLY A 244 7.73 -20.17 27.47
CA GLY A 244 6.91 -20.72 26.40
C GLY A 244 7.70 -20.95 25.11
N VAL A 245 7.21 -21.88 24.29
CA VAL A 245 7.76 -22.23 22.98
C VAL A 245 6.69 -21.98 21.91
N TRP A 246 7.12 -21.44 20.76
CA TRP A 246 6.25 -21.27 19.61
C TRP A 246 6.08 -22.57 18.82
N ALA A 247 4.86 -22.84 18.36
CA ALA A 247 4.57 -23.91 17.40
C ALA A 247 3.56 -23.45 16.34
N LEU A 248 3.65 -24.01 15.14
CA LEU A 248 2.53 -24.05 14.19
C LEU A 248 1.48 -25.04 14.69
N THR A 249 0.21 -24.76 14.45
CA THR A 249 -0.92 -25.61 14.84
C THR A 249 -2.04 -25.54 13.81
N ASP A 250 -2.84 -26.59 13.71
CA ASP A 250 -4.07 -26.64 12.91
C ASP A 250 -5.21 -25.80 13.54
#